data_AF-A0A854CJW3-F1
#
_entry.id   AF-A0A854CJW3-F1
#
_cell.length_a   1.000
_cell.length_b   1.000
_cell.length_c   1.000
_cell.angle_alpha   90.00
_cell.angle_beta   90.00
_cell.angle_gamma   90.00
#
_symmetry.space_group_name_H-M   'P 1'
#
loop_
_entity.id
_entity.type
_entity.pdbx_description
1 polymer ?
#
loop_
_entity_poly.entity_id
_entity_poly.type
_entity_poly.pdbx_seq_one_letter_code
_entity_poly.pdbx_strand_id
1 'polypeptide(L)'
;LKLISANADVALAAGKTLHLAVAGGASVTIEGGNITVACPGTITVHASKKSFVGPTTLNRSFVAWPQSNLNAPCMMQAAATNSAFVRVD
;
A
#
# COMPACT_ATOMS: atom_id res chain seq x y z
N LEU A 1 -8.67 -8.65 -33.19
CA LEU A 1 -7.31 -8.09 -33.35
C LEU A 1 -6.31 -9.10 -32.80
N LYS A 2 -5.24 -9.43 -33.54
CA LYS A 2 -4.23 -10.40 -33.12
C LYS A 2 -2.86 -9.74 -33.24
N LEU A 3 -2.13 -9.66 -32.13
CA LEU A 3 -0.74 -9.17 -32.10
C LEU A 3 0.17 -10.37 -31.87
N ILE A 4 1.16 -10.57 -32.74
CA ILE A 4 2.12 -11.67 -32.65
C ILE A 4 3.51 -11.09 -32.91
N SER A 5 4.47 -11.46 -32.08
CA SER A 5 5.90 -11.23 -32.35
C SER A 5 6.58 -12.58 -32.55
N ALA A 6 7.41 -12.68 -33.59
CA ALA A 6 8.08 -13.92 -33.95
C ALA A 6 9.34 -14.20 -33.09
N ASN A 7 9.99 -13.16 -32.57
CA ASN A 7 11.33 -13.28 -31.98
C ASN A 7 11.59 -12.36 -30.76
N ALA A 8 10.65 -11.49 -30.38
CA ALA A 8 10.86 -10.47 -29.35
C ALA A 8 9.60 -10.17 -28.51
N ASP A 9 9.75 -9.39 -27.45
CA ASP A 9 8.64 -8.96 -26.59
C ASP A 9 7.66 -8.01 -27.30
N VAL A 10 6.39 -8.09 -26.91
CA VAL A 10 5.35 -7.12 -27.30
C VAL A 10 5.18 -6.12 -26.17
N ALA A 11 5.62 -4.88 -26.39
CA ALA A 11 5.46 -3.79 -25.44
C ALA A 11 4.25 -2.91 -25.81
N LEU A 12 3.42 -2.58 -24.81
CA LEU A 12 2.27 -1.69 -24.91
C LEU A 12 2.48 -0.53 -23.94
N ALA A 13 2.58 0.69 -24.46
CA ALA A 13 2.74 1.90 -23.67
C ALA A 13 1.63 2.90 -23.99
N ALA A 14 1.08 3.55 -22.97
CA ALA A 14 0.06 4.58 -23.10
C ALA A 14 0.44 5.78 -22.22
N GLY A 15 0.23 7.00 -22.71
CA GLY A 15 0.59 8.22 -21.98
C GLY A 15 -0.29 8.52 -20.77
N LYS A 16 -1.50 7.94 -20.70
CA LYS A 16 -2.46 8.20 -19.61
C LYS A 16 -3.15 6.93 -19.13
N THR A 17 -3.81 6.22 -20.04
CA THR A 17 -4.60 5.03 -19.71
C THR A 17 -4.40 3.95 -20.76
N LEU A 18 -4.07 2.73 -20.33
CA LEU A 18 -4.13 1.53 -21.17
C LEU A 18 -5.39 0.75 -20.77
N HIS A 19 -6.39 0.69 -21.64
CA HIS A 19 -7.64 -0.04 -21.40
C HIS A 19 -7.81 -1.17 -22.41
N LEU A 20 -7.73 -2.41 -21.93
CA LEU A 20 -8.00 -3.60 -22.72
C LEU A 20 -9.36 -4.14 -22.31
N ALA A 21 -10.34 -4.10 -23.20
CA ALA A 21 -11.69 -4.59 -22.95
C ALA A 21 -12.10 -5.65 -23.96
N VAL A 22 -12.90 -6.62 -23.50
CA VAL A 22 -13.51 -7.65 -24.34
C VAL A 22 -15.01 -7.37 -24.42
N ALA A 23 -15.65 -7.77 -25.52
CA ALA A 23 -17.10 -7.62 -25.71
C ALA A 23 -17.95 -8.24 -24.57
N GLY A 24 -17.40 -9.22 -23.85
CA GLY A 24 -18.03 -9.85 -22.68
C GLY A 24 -17.95 -9.03 -21.38
N GLY A 25 -17.53 -7.77 -21.41
CA GLY A 25 -17.54 -6.86 -20.24
C GLY A 25 -16.34 -6.99 -19.30
N ALA A 26 -15.42 -7.93 -19.55
CA ALA A 26 -14.16 -7.99 -18.83
C ALA A 26 -13.17 -6.95 -19.38
N SER A 27 -12.45 -6.27 -18.47
CA SER A 27 -11.43 -5.30 -18.83
C SER A 27 -10.24 -5.28 -17.88
N VAL A 28 -9.09 -4.84 -18.41
CA VAL A 28 -7.89 -4.50 -17.65
C VAL A 28 -7.55 -3.06 -17.96
N THR A 29 -7.48 -2.22 -16.93
CA THR A 29 -7.13 -0.81 -17.03
C THR A 29 -5.86 -0.54 -16.24
N ILE A 30 -4.87 0.06 -16.89
CA ILE A 30 -3.67 0.57 -16.23
C ILE A 30 -3.71 2.09 -16.33
N GLU A 31 -3.86 2.74 -15.18
CA GLU A 31 -3.95 4.20 -15.09
C GLU A 31 -3.39 4.68 -13.75
N GLY A 32 -2.63 5.79 -13.77
CA GLY A 32 -2.19 6.46 -12.54
C GLY A 32 -1.37 5.58 -11.59
N GLY A 33 -0.62 4.62 -12.12
CA GLY A 33 0.15 3.65 -11.34
C GLY A 33 -0.66 2.49 -10.74
N ASN A 34 -1.97 2.44 -11.00
CA ASN A 34 -2.86 1.37 -10.56
C ASN A 34 -3.19 0.40 -11.69
N ILE A 35 -3.43 -0.85 -11.32
CA ILE A 35 -3.90 -1.90 -12.22
C ILE A 35 -5.28 -2.34 -11.74
N THR A 36 -6.30 -2.12 -12.57
CA THR A 36 -7.69 -2.48 -12.30
C THR A 36 -8.12 -3.60 -13.24
N VAL A 37 -8.51 -4.73 -12.69
CA VAL A 37 -9.07 -5.86 -13.44
C VAL A 37 -10.55 -5.97 -13.12
N ALA A 38 -11.40 -5.74 -14.11
CA ALA A 38 -12.85 -5.87 -14.00
C ALA A 38 -13.33 -7.08 -14.81
N CYS A 39 -14.23 -7.88 -14.24
CA CYS A 39 -14.85 -9.00 -14.95
C CYS A 39 -16.26 -9.20 -14.38
N PRO A 40 -17.29 -9.35 -15.22
CA PRO A 40 -18.59 -9.82 -14.77
C PRO A 40 -18.46 -11.30 -14.39
N GLY A 41 -18.36 -11.57 -13.08
CA GLY A 41 -18.23 -12.91 -12.52
C GLY A 41 -16.96 -13.10 -11.70
N THR A 42 -16.41 -14.32 -11.72
CA THR A 42 -15.28 -14.70 -10.86
C THR A 42 -13.94 -14.48 -11.55
N ILE A 43 -13.04 -13.75 -10.91
CA ILE A 43 -11.64 -13.62 -11.34
C ILE A 43 -10.86 -14.84 -10.80
N THR A 44 -10.37 -15.69 -11.71
CA THR A 44 -9.55 -16.85 -11.36
C THR A 44 -8.08 -16.54 -11.62
N VAL A 45 -7.24 -16.60 -10.58
CA VAL A 45 -5.80 -16.34 -10.67
C VAL A 45 -5.05 -17.66 -10.46
N HIS A 46 -4.46 -18.18 -11.53
CA HIS A 46 -3.59 -19.35 -11.45
C HIS A 46 -2.15 -18.92 -11.17
N ALA A 47 -1.70 -19.08 -9.93
CA ALA A 47 -0.33 -18.75 -9.52
C ALA A 47 0.16 -19.69 -8.41
N SER A 48 1.44 -20.07 -8.44
CA SER A 48 2.07 -20.89 -7.38
C SER A 48 2.13 -20.17 -6.03
N LYS A 49 2.11 -18.83 -6.03
CA LYS A 49 2.03 -17.99 -4.83
C LYS A 49 1.28 -16.70 -5.16
N LYS A 50 0.24 -16.37 -4.38
CA LYS A 50 -0.49 -15.10 -4.44
C LYS A 50 -0.31 -14.36 -3.11
N SER A 51 0.58 -13.38 -3.06
CA SER A 51 0.80 -12.54 -1.88
C SER A 51 0.11 -11.19 -2.09
N PHE A 52 -0.95 -10.94 -1.35
CA PHE A 52 -1.50 -9.60 -1.17
C PHE A 52 -0.91 -9.07 0.13
N VAL A 53 0.23 -8.38 0.02
CA VAL A 53 0.79 -7.65 1.16
C VAL A 53 -0.04 -6.39 1.36
N GLY A 54 -0.63 -6.27 2.54
CA GLY A 54 -1.30 -5.05 2.97
C GLY A 54 -0.30 -3.91 3.22
N PRO A 55 -0.78 -2.71 3.55
CA PRO A 55 0.09 -1.62 3.96
C PRO A 55 0.96 -2.07 5.13
N THR A 56 2.28 -1.93 5.00
CA THR A 56 3.20 -2.29 6.07
C THR A 56 3.25 -1.16 7.10
N THR A 57 2.88 -1.44 8.34
CA THR A 57 3.04 -0.51 9.45
C THR A 57 4.40 -0.77 10.07
N LEU A 58 5.35 0.16 9.89
CA LEU A 58 6.54 0.17 10.74
C LEU A 58 6.12 0.65 12.13
N ASN A 59 6.02 -0.28 13.09
CA ASN A 59 6.06 0.09 14.50
C ASN A 59 7.47 0.64 14.77
N ARG A 60 7.64 1.94 14.59
CA ARG A 60 8.79 2.64 15.16
C ARG A 60 8.45 2.83 16.63
N SER A 61 9.11 2.06 17.49
CA SER A 61 9.21 2.40 18.91
C SER A 61 9.68 3.86 18.97
N PHE A 62 8.83 4.73 19.51
CA PHE A 62 9.27 6.08 19.85
C PHE A 62 10.37 5.95 20.90
N VAL A 63 11.44 6.74 20.75
CA VAL A 63 12.49 6.82 21.77
C VAL A 63 11.82 7.24 23.08
N ALA A 64 12.10 6.52 24.16
CA ALA A 64 11.63 6.90 25.48
C ALA A 64 12.18 8.30 25.82
N TRP A 65 11.35 9.16 26.40
CA TRP A 65 11.80 10.48 26.82
C TRP A 65 12.98 10.36 27.81
N PRO A 66 13.99 11.23 27.71
CA PRO A 66 15.12 11.22 28.63
C PRO A 66 14.63 11.46 30.07
N GLN A 67 15.07 10.62 31.00
CA GLN A 67 14.76 10.79 32.41
C GLN A 67 15.57 11.96 32.97
N SER A 68 14.90 13.07 33.28
CA SER A 68 15.50 14.16 34.05
C SER A 68 15.61 13.78 35.53
N ASN A 69 16.66 14.21 36.20
CA ASN A 69 16.86 14.05 37.66
C ASN A 69 15.93 14.94 38.53
N LEU A 70 15.00 15.66 37.91
CA LEU A 70 14.04 16.51 38.58
C LEU A 70 12.85 15.67 39.06
N ASN A 71 12.64 15.62 40.39
CA ASN A 71 11.53 14.90 41.01
C ASN A 71 10.22 15.71 40.89
N ALA A 72 9.71 15.85 39.67
CA ALA A 72 8.43 16.50 39.38
C ALA A 72 7.40 15.45 38.93
N PRO A 73 6.17 15.44 39.50
CA PRO A 73 5.15 14.44 39.17
C PRO A 73 4.71 14.49 37.70
N CYS A 74 4.66 15.69 37.11
CA CYS A 74 4.33 15.88 35.69
C CYS A 74 5.32 15.20 34.74
N MET A 75 6.60 15.10 35.12
CA MET A 75 7.65 14.50 34.30
C MET A 75 7.62 12.97 34.34
N MET A 76 7.36 12.36 35.50
CA MET A 76 7.20 10.91 35.61
C MET A 76 6.01 10.41 34.79
N GLN A 77 4.92 11.19 34.80
CA GLN A 77 3.71 10.88 34.03
C GLN A 77 3.93 11.11 32.52
N ALA A 78 4.73 12.10 32.13
CA ALA A 78 5.12 12.33 30.73
C ALA A 78 6.01 11.19 30.20
N ALA A 79 6.97 10.72 31.01
CA ALA A 79 7.82 9.60 30.68
C ALA A 79 7.05 8.27 30.55
N ALA A 80 6.07 8.01 31.43
CA ALA A 80 5.24 6.82 31.37
C ALA A 80 4.28 6.79 30.16
N THR A 81 3.79 7.96 29.74
CA THR A 81 2.82 8.08 28.63
C THR A 81 3.46 8.48 27.30
N ASN A 82 4.77 8.70 27.28
CA ASN A 82 5.56 9.14 26.12
C ASN A 82 4.96 10.38 25.41
N SER A 83 4.35 11.27 26.18
CA SER A 83 3.59 12.42 25.70
C SER A 83 4.31 13.74 25.99
N ALA A 84 4.24 14.69 25.05
CA ALA A 84 4.88 16.02 25.21
C ALA A 84 4.12 16.94 26.17
N PHE A 85 2.83 16.66 26.41
CA PHE A 85 1.97 17.45 27.29
C PHE A 85 1.22 16.50 28.22
N VAL A 86 1.37 16.72 29.53
CA VAL A 86 0.59 16.04 30.58
C VAL A 86 -0.26 17.09 31.29
N ARG A 87 -1.53 16.74 31.52
CA ARG A 87 -2.43 17.58 32.32
C ARG A 87 -1.98 17.51 33.78
N VAL A 88 -1.63 18.67 34.33
CA VAL A 88 -1.36 18.83 35.76
C VAL A 88 -2.64 19.41 36.36
N ASP A 89 -3.46 18.55 36.97
CA ASP A 89 -4.56 18.97 37.83
C ASP A 89 -4.03 19.24 39.25
#